data_AF-A0A9D1LFA6-F1
#
_entry.id   AF-A0A9D1LFA6-F1
#
_cell.length_a   1.000
_cell.length_b   1.000
_cell.length_c   1.000
_cell.angle_alpha   90.00
_cell.angle_beta   90.00
_cell.angle_gamma   90.00
#
_symmetry.space_group_name_H-M   'P 1'
#
loop_
_entity.id
_entity.type
_entity.pdbx_description
1 polymer ?
#
loop_
_entity_poly.entity_id
_entity_poly.type
_entity_poly.pdbx_seq_one_letter_code
_entity_poly.pdbx_strand_id
1 'polypeptide(L)'
;MYEKCLLASALTATLVLSGCAQVQSKWDAFNEWFQPTKALTSVINPYRPDTHQGNLITKEMVDQLHLGMTQLQVQFLLGVPLLRDMFHQNRWDYLYYVNPRFGDPEMRRLTVYFDDDGRLVRYEFTPMPDETQADQMILGDKDVFKADNSNLTVVDPTQKAEEDVEQNAL
;
A
#
# COMPACT_ATOMS: atom_id res chain seq x y z
N MET A 1 21.83 -23.24 -63.72
CA MET A 1 22.90 -22.67 -62.85
C MET A 1 22.35 -21.80 -61.69
N TYR A 2 21.03 -21.81 -61.43
CA TYR A 2 20.39 -21.07 -60.32
C TYR A 2 19.88 -21.97 -59.17
N GLU A 3 19.61 -23.26 -59.42
CA GLU A 3 19.16 -24.20 -58.36
C GLU A 3 20.25 -24.51 -57.32
N LYS A 4 21.53 -24.48 -57.69
CA LYS A 4 22.65 -24.73 -56.76
C LYS A 4 22.92 -23.54 -55.82
N CYS A 5 22.47 -22.33 -56.15
CA CYS A 5 22.63 -21.14 -55.29
C CYS A 5 21.48 -20.97 -54.29
N LEU A 6 20.27 -21.44 -54.61
CA LEU A 6 19.10 -21.34 -53.73
C LEU A 6 19.19 -22.26 -52.49
N LEU A 7 19.91 -23.38 -52.61
CA LEU A 7 20.20 -24.27 -51.47
C LEU A 7 21.35 -23.77 -50.59
N ALA A 8 22.26 -22.95 -51.13
CA ALA A 8 23.43 -22.47 -50.39
C ALA A 8 23.11 -21.31 -49.43
N SER A 9 22.12 -20.46 -49.75
CA SER A 9 21.66 -19.39 -48.85
C SER A 9 20.75 -19.89 -47.73
N ALA A 10 20.02 -20.99 -47.95
CA ALA A 10 19.17 -21.60 -46.92
C ALA A 10 20.00 -22.28 -45.81
N LEU A 11 21.18 -22.81 -46.16
CA LEU A 11 22.06 -23.49 -45.20
C LEU A 11 22.81 -22.53 -44.27
N THR A 12 23.02 -21.27 -44.69
CA THR A 12 23.69 -20.25 -43.88
C THR A 12 22.76 -19.54 -42.89
N ALA A 13 21.45 -19.51 -43.13
CA ALA A 13 20.48 -18.89 -42.20
C ALA A 13 20.11 -19.78 -40.99
N THR A 14 20.34 -21.10 -41.09
CA THR A 14 19.83 -22.06 -40.09
C THR A 14 20.79 -22.27 -38.90
N LEU A 15 22.08 -21.92 -39.04
CA LEU A 15 23.06 -22.03 -37.95
C LEU A 15 23.04 -20.85 -36.98
N VAL A 16 22.39 -19.74 -37.32
CA VAL A 16 22.30 -18.56 -36.43
C VAL A 16 21.12 -18.67 -35.45
N LEU A 17 20.08 -19.45 -35.74
CA LEU A 17 18.90 -19.57 -34.87
C LEU A 17 18.97 -20.64 -33.78
N SER A 18 19.89 -21.62 -33.85
CA SER A 18 20.04 -22.60 -32.74
C SER A 18 20.95 -22.10 -31.61
N GLY A 19 21.56 -20.93 -31.76
CA GLY A 19 22.51 -20.37 -30.79
C GLY A 19 21.88 -19.78 -29.53
N CYS A 20 20.59 -19.41 -29.54
CA CYS A 20 19.99 -18.70 -28.40
C CYS A 20 19.62 -19.62 -27.24
N ALA A 21 19.21 -20.88 -27.49
CA ALA A 21 18.84 -21.80 -26.42
C ALA A 21 20.05 -22.26 -25.58
N GLN A 22 21.23 -22.39 -26.21
CA GLN A 22 22.45 -22.84 -25.55
C GLN A 22 23.23 -21.70 -24.88
N VAL A 23 23.06 -20.47 -25.36
CA VAL A 23 23.63 -19.27 -24.73
C VAL A 23 22.84 -18.93 -23.46
N GLN A 24 21.52 -19.13 -23.43
CA GLN A 24 20.72 -18.91 -22.22
C GLN A 24 21.11 -19.85 -21.07
N SER A 25 21.17 -21.17 -21.31
CA SER A 25 21.55 -22.12 -20.25
C SER A 25 23.00 -21.99 -19.79
N LYS A 26 23.90 -21.52 -20.65
CA LYS A 26 25.29 -21.17 -20.30
C LYS A 26 25.39 -19.82 -19.58
N TRP A 27 24.52 -18.86 -19.87
CA TRP A 27 24.39 -17.62 -19.11
C TRP A 27 23.79 -17.88 -17.72
N ASP A 28 22.80 -18.75 -17.61
CA ASP A 28 22.21 -19.15 -16.33
C ASP A 28 23.23 -19.91 -15.48
N ALA A 29 24.00 -20.84 -16.06
CA ALA A 29 25.10 -21.53 -15.37
C ALA A 29 26.29 -20.62 -15.03
N PHE A 30 26.58 -19.60 -15.83
CA PHE A 30 27.60 -18.58 -15.53
C PHE A 30 27.16 -17.66 -14.39
N ASN A 31 25.89 -17.24 -14.37
CA ASN A 31 25.31 -16.51 -13.25
C ASN A 31 25.24 -17.35 -11.97
N GLU A 32 25.08 -18.68 -12.06
CA GLU A 32 25.21 -19.58 -10.90
C GLU A 32 26.67 -19.70 -10.42
N TRP A 33 27.65 -19.77 -11.32
CA TRP A 33 29.08 -19.85 -10.98
C TRP A 33 29.64 -18.57 -10.31
N PHE A 34 29.09 -17.39 -10.65
CA PHE A 34 29.49 -16.10 -10.06
C PHE A 34 28.64 -15.63 -8.87
N GLN A 35 27.71 -16.45 -8.35
CA GLN A 35 26.91 -16.10 -7.17
C GLN A 35 27.35 -16.88 -5.91
N PRO A 36 28.53 -16.59 -5.33
CA PRO A 36 28.88 -17.06 -3.99
C PRO A 36 27.96 -16.46 -2.91
N THR A 37 27.08 -15.53 -3.27
CA THR A 37 26.28 -14.72 -2.35
C THR A 37 24.93 -15.32 -2.00
N LYS A 38 24.26 -16.15 -2.82
CA LYS A 38 22.89 -16.59 -2.47
C LYS A 38 22.80 -17.33 -1.13
N ALA A 39 23.77 -18.19 -0.82
CA ALA A 39 23.83 -18.91 0.46
C ALA A 39 24.38 -18.05 1.63
N LEU A 40 25.21 -17.05 1.35
CA LEU A 40 25.74 -16.11 2.35
C LEU A 40 24.69 -15.06 2.73
N THR A 41 23.90 -14.56 1.78
CA THR A 41 22.86 -13.55 2.01
C THR A 41 21.65 -14.07 2.79
N SER A 42 21.40 -15.39 2.83
CA SER A 42 20.36 -15.95 3.69
C SER A 42 20.80 -16.07 5.17
N VAL A 43 22.11 -16.16 5.42
CA VAL A 43 22.68 -16.23 6.79
C VAL A 43 22.84 -14.83 7.39
N ILE A 44 23.09 -13.81 6.56
CA ILE A 44 23.25 -12.42 6.98
C ILE A 44 21.97 -11.67 6.61
N ASN A 45 21.00 -11.56 7.51
CA ASN A 45 19.84 -10.71 7.28
C ASN A 45 20.26 -9.25 7.52
N PRO A 46 20.44 -8.42 6.48
CA PRO A 46 20.93 -7.05 6.66
C PRO A 46 19.96 -6.25 7.54
N TYR A 47 20.50 -5.30 8.31
CA TYR A 47 19.67 -4.38 9.08
C TYR A 47 18.77 -3.61 8.12
N ARG A 48 17.47 -3.62 8.38
CA ARG A 48 16.46 -2.80 7.70
C ARG A 48 15.74 -2.00 8.78
N PRO A 49 15.62 -0.67 8.64
CA PRO A 49 14.84 0.13 9.56
C PRO A 49 13.34 -0.09 9.35
N ASP A 50 12.54 0.19 10.38
CA ASP A 50 11.08 0.20 10.28
C ASP A 50 10.66 1.30 9.29
N THR A 51 9.76 0.97 8.37
CA THR A 51 9.37 1.88 7.30
C THR A 51 7.92 2.29 7.51
N HIS A 52 7.71 3.57 7.83
CA HIS A 52 6.39 4.18 7.96
C HIS A 52 6.12 5.05 6.73
N GLN A 53 5.00 4.81 6.06
CA GLN A 53 4.58 5.56 4.88
C GLN A 53 3.12 5.92 5.04
N GLY A 54 2.74 7.17 4.78
CA GLY A 54 1.34 7.53 4.83
C GLY A 54 0.99 8.68 5.76
N ASN A 55 -0.31 8.87 5.92
CA ASN A 55 -0.90 9.73 6.92
C ASN A 55 -1.26 8.87 8.14
N LEU A 56 -0.57 9.06 9.27
CA LEU A 56 -0.93 8.42 10.53
C LEU A 56 -2.16 9.13 11.11
N ILE A 57 -3.29 8.42 11.14
CA ILE A 57 -4.55 8.92 11.68
C ILE A 57 -4.88 8.14 12.94
N THR A 58 -5.17 8.85 14.04
CA THR A 58 -5.55 8.24 15.31
C THR A 58 -7.06 8.10 15.41
N LYS A 59 -7.52 7.27 16.35
CA LYS A 59 -8.94 7.10 16.62
C LYS A 59 -9.60 8.43 17.01
N GLU A 60 -8.91 9.23 17.81
CA GLU A 60 -9.38 10.52 18.33
C GLU A 60 -9.63 11.51 17.19
N MET A 61 -8.80 11.47 16.15
CA MET A 61 -8.97 12.28 14.94
C MET A 61 -10.17 11.83 14.11
N VAL A 62 -10.44 10.52 14.03
CA VAL A 62 -11.62 9.97 13.33
C VAL A 62 -12.91 10.32 14.07
N ASP A 63 -12.89 10.23 15.40
CA ASP A 63 -14.07 10.52 16.24
C ASP A 63 -14.47 12.01 16.15
N GLN A 64 -13.53 12.90 15.86
CA GLN A 64 -13.78 14.33 15.59
C GLN A 64 -14.38 14.60 14.21
N LEU A 65 -14.45 13.62 13.30
CA LEU A 65 -15.08 13.80 12.00
C LEU A 65 -16.61 13.86 12.13
N HIS A 66 -17.17 14.96 11.64
CA HIS A 66 -18.61 15.16 11.58
C HIS A 66 -19.08 15.28 10.12
N LEU A 67 -20.23 14.66 9.84
CA LEU A 67 -20.88 14.78 8.55
C LEU A 67 -21.26 16.26 8.31
N GLY A 68 -21.15 16.70 7.06
CA GLY A 68 -21.38 18.09 6.65
C GLY A 68 -20.17 19.02 6.79
N MET A 69 -19.04 18.54 7.34
CA MET A 69 -17.77 19.27 7.36
C MET A 69 -17.29 19.60 5.94
N THR A 70 -16.75 20.80 5.74
CA THR A 70 -16.14 21.18 4.46
C THR A 70 -14.82 20.45 4.23
N GLN A 71 -14.42 20.26 2.97
CA GLN A 71 -13.11 19.71 2.59
C GLN A 71 -11.93 20.37 3.31
N LEU A 72 -11.97 21.70 3.50
CA LEU A 72 -10.93 22.44 4.22
C LEU A 72 -10.88 22.10 5.70
N GLN A 73 -12.04 21.91 6.35
CA GLN A 73 -12.11 21.49 7.76
C GLN A 73 -11.57 20.07 7.94
N VAL A 74 -11.96 19.14 7.06
CA VAL A 74 -11.43 17.78 7.08
C VAL A 74 -9.92 17.78 6.86
N GLN A 75 -9.41 18.59 5.92
CA GLN A 75 -7.97 18.75 5.68
C GLN A 75 -7.25 19.38 6.87
N PHE A 76 -7.88 20.31 7.60
CA PHE A 76 -7.29 20.90 8.79
C PHE A 76 -7.15 19.88 9.93
N LEU A 77 -8.14 19.00 10.08
CA LEU A 77 -8.14 17.97 11.11
C LEU A 77 -7.19 16.80 10.79
N LEU A 78 -7.28 16.25 9.59
CA LEU A 78 -6.56 15.04 9.19
C LEU A 78 -5.24 15.31 8.45
N GLY A 79 -5.00 16.57 8.08
CA GLY A 79 -3.93 16.95 7.17
C GLY A 79 -4.27 16.71 5.69
N VAL A 80 -3.26 16.91 4.85
CA VAL A 80 -3.36 16.72 3.40
C VAL A 80 -3.32 15.22 3.06
N PRO A 81 -4.31 14.68 2.32
CA PRO A 81 -4.25 13.29 1.89
C PRO A 81 -3.09 13.12 0.90
N LEU A 82 -2.30 12.06 1.07
CA LEU A 82 -1.19 11.73 0.16
C LEU A 82 -1.65 11.30 -1.24
N LEU A 83 -2.87 10.75 -1.33
CA LEU A 83 -3.44 10.24 -2.58
C LEU A 83 -4.76 10.96 -2.87
N ARG A 84 -4.78 11.72 -3.97
CA ARG A 84 -6.00 12.26 -4.57
C ARG A 84 -6.17 11.64 -5.95
N ASP A 85 -7.24 10.88 -6.13
CA ASP A 85 -7.56 10.33 -7.44
C ASP A 85 -8.05 11.45 -8.38
N MET A 86 -7.46 11.54 -9.56
CA MET A 86 -7.87 12.51 -10.58
C MET A 86 -9.26 12.19 -11.16
N PHE A 87 -9.70 10.94 -11.08
CA PHE A 87 -11.01 10.50 -11.58
C PHE A 87 -12.13 10.67 -10.55
N HIS A 88 -11.80 10.72 -9.26
CA HIS A 88 -12.76 10.85 -8.15
C HIS A 88 -12.35 12.01 -7.23
N GLN A 89 -12.57 13.24 -7.69
CA GLN A 89 -12.20 14.45 -6.94
C GLN A 89 -12.91 14.54 -5.57
N ASN A 90 -14.09 13.92 -5.47
CA ASN A 90 -14.91 13.88 -4.27
C ASN A 90 -14.56 12.73 -3.32
N ARG A 91 -13.44 12.02 -3.52
CA ARG A 91 -12.98 10.95 -2.62
C ARG A 91 -11.53 11.17 -2.22
N TRP A 92 -11.28 11.24 -0.91
CA TRP A 92 -9.93 11.32 -0.37
C TRP A 92 -9.57 10.06 0.40
N ASP A 93 -8.42 9.49 0.11
CA ASP A 93 -7.91 8.30 0.78
C ASP A 93 -6.70 8.66 1.65
N TYR A 94 -6.83 8.43 2.95
CA TYR A 94 -5.76 8.49 3.93
C TYR A 94 -5.28 7.06 4.18
N LEU A 95 -4.09 6.74 3.66
CA LEU A 95 -3.46 5.43 3.81
C LEU A 95 -2.28 5.55 4.76
N TYR A 96 -2.21 4.65 5.73
CA TYR A 96 -1.04 4.43 6.57
C TYR A 96 -0.54 3.01 6.37
N TYR A 97 0.71 2.89 5.95
CA TYR A 97 1.39 1.63 5.74
C TYR A 97 2.62 1.59 6.65
N VAL A 98 2.73 0.52 7.44
CA VAL A 98 3.91 0.27 8.25
C VAL A 98 4.46 -1.10 7.93
N ASN A 99 5.74 -1.14 7.60
CA ASN A 99 6.49 -2.36 7.41
C ASN A 99 7.55 -2.44 8.52
N PRO A 100 7.26 -3.14 9.63
CA PRO A 100 8.22 -3.31 10.70
C PRO A 100 9.34 -4.25 10.27
N ARG A 101 10.51 -4.11 10.88
CA ARG A 101 11.68 -4.96 10.64
C ARG A 101 11.40 -6.43 10.94
N PHE A 102 10.55 -6.68 11.94
CA PHE A 102 10.11 -8.00 12.36
C PHE A 102 8.59 -7.98 12.49
N GLY A 103 7.93 -8.96 11.87
CA GLY A 103 6.48 -9.05 11.83
C GLY A 103 5.95 -8.88 10.41
N ASP A 104 4.63 -8.84 10.31
CA ASP A 104 3.93 -8.65 9.06
C ASP A 104 3.66 -7.15 8.82
N PRO A 105 3.63 -6.71 7.55
CA PRO A 105 3.27 -5.35 7.22
C PRO A 105 1.80 -5.09 7.57
N GLU A 106 1.53 -3.94 8.20
CA GLU A 106 0.17 -3.49 8.51
C GLU A 106 -0.23 -2.33 7.60
N MET A 107 -1.51 -2.31 7.22
CA MET A 107 -2.10 -1.26 6.41
C MET A 107 -3.40 -0.79 7.06
N ARG A 108 -3.51 0.51 7.28
CA ARG A 108 -4.72 1.18 7.77
C ARG A 108 -5.18 2.20 6.75
N ARG A 109 -6.49 2.30 6.56
CA ARG A 109 -7.09 3.16 5.56
C ARG A 109 -8.30 3.87 6.13
N LEU A 110 -8.37 5.18 5.90
CA LEU A 110 -9.55 6.01 6.06
C LEU A 110 -9.90 6.59 4.70
N THR A 111 -11.12 6.32 4.22
CA THR A 111 -11.64 6.83 2.97
C THR A 111 -12.78 7.78 3.27
N VAL A 112 -12.68 9.00 2.75
CA VAL A 112 -13.62 10.10 2.98
C VAL A 112 -14.30 10.44 1.67
N TYR A 113 -15.63 10.52 1.68
CA TYR A 113 -16.45 10.86 0.53
C TYR A 113 -17.10 12.23 0.72
N PHE A 114 -17.07 13.04 -0.32
CA PHE A 114 -17.63 14.37 -0.37
C PHE A 114 -18.81 14.46 -1.36
N ASP A 115 -19.70 15.41 -1.17
CA ASP A 115 -20.69 15.82 -2.17
C ASP A 115 -20.10 16.81 -3.19
N ASP A 116 -20.94 17.24 -4.14
CA ASP A 116 -20.58 18.23 -5.16
C ASP A 116 -20.33 19.64 -4.57
N ASP A 117 -20.86 19.91 -3.37
CA ASP A 117 -20.65 21.15 -2.62
C ASP A 117 -19.36 21.12 -1.76
N GLY A 118 -18.62 20.01 -1.79
CA GLY A 118 -17.39 19.81 -1.02
C GLY A 118 -17.59 19.58 0.47
N ARG A 119 -18.73 18.98 0.86
CA ARG A 119 -19.07 18.60 2.24
C ARG A 119 -18.97 17.10 2.44
N LEU A 120 -18.56 16.69 3.64
CA LEU A 120 -18.39 15.30 4.04
C LEU A 120 -19.74 14.59 4.13
N VAL A 121 -19.97 13.60 3.27
CA VAL A 121 -21.21 12.80 3.26
C VAL A 121 -21.06 11.45 3.93
N ARG A 122 -19.88 10.83 3.82
CA ARG A 122 -19.64 9.46 4.28
C ARG A 122 -18.16 9.23 4.52
N TYR A 123 -17.81 8.36 5.45
CA TYR A 123 -16.42 7.91 5.61
C TYR A 123 -16.35 6.45 6.08
N GLU A 124 -15.29 5.78 5.68
CA GLU A 124 -15.03 4.37 5.94
C GLU A 124 -13.63 4.24 6.54
N PHE A 125 -13.47 3.47 7.62
CA PHE A 125 -12.16 3.30 8.23
C PHE A 125 -11.90 1.88 8.73
N THR A 126 -10.64 1.48 8.70
CA THR A 126 -10.13 0.32 9.43
C THR A 126 -9.84 0.70 10.88
N PRO A 127 -9.79 -0.26 11.83
CA PRO A 127 -9.45 0.03 13.23
C PRO A 127 -8.16 0.86 13.34
N MET A 128 -8.28 2.05 13.93
CA MET A 128 -7.20 3.02 14.08
C MET A 128 -6.54 2.90 15.46
N PRO A 129 -5.25 3.21 15.58
CA PRO A 129 -4.58 3.26 16.88
C PRO A 129 -5.06 4.47 17.69
N ASP A 130 -5.05 4.31 19.01
CA ASP A 130 -5.10 5.43 19.96
C ASP A 130 -3.86 6.33 19.81
N GLU A 131 -3.93 7.60 20.20
CA GLU A 131 -2.79 8.54 20.20
C GLU A 131 -1.55 7.96 20.90
N THR A 132 -1.72 7.35 22.07
CA THR A 132 -0.59 6.77 22.83
C THR A 132 0.06 5.62 22.04
N GLN A 133 -0.76 4.82 21.37
CA GLN A 133 -0.29 3.72 20.54
C GLN A 133 0.39 4.24 19.27
N ALA A 134 -0.15 5.29 18.66
CA ALA A 134 0.43 5.95 17.49
C ALA A 134 1.81 6.52 17.79
N ASP A 135 2.00 7.16 18.95
CA ASP A 135 3.29 7.66 19.42
C ASP A 135 4.30 6.51 19.62
N GLN A 136 3.86 5.41 20.22
CA GLN A 136 4.70 4.23 20.40
C GLN A 136 5.11 3.60 19.05
N MET A 137 4.20 3.58 18.06
CA MET A 137 4.52 3.13 16.70
C MET A 137 5.61 3.99 16.06
N ILE A 138 5.58 5.31 16.26
CA ILE A 138 6.61 6.23 15.75
C ILE A 138 7.94 6.06 16.48
N LEU A 139 7.90 5.79 17.78
CA LEU A 139 9.09 5.56 18.59
C LEU A 139 9.72 4.16 18.37
N GLY A 140 9.04 3.28 17.64
CA GLY A 140 9.54 1.94 17.31
C GLY A 140 9.36 0.91 18.43
N ASP A 141 8.39 1.11 19.31
CA ASP A 141 8.07 0.11 20.32
C ASP A 141 7.34 -1.10 19.68
N LYS A 142 7.79 -2.31 20.03
CA LYS A 142 7.47 -3.53 19.27
C LYS A 142 6.15 -4.16 19.64
N ASP A 143 5.61 -3.80 20.80
CA ASP A 143 4.42 -4.47 21.36
C ASP A 143 3.10 -3.95 20.73
N VAL A 144 3.18 -2.91 19.89
CA VAL A 144 2.01 -2.16 19.37
C VAL A 144 1.58 -2.59 17.96
N PHE A 145 2.46 -3.25 17.19
CA PHE A 145 2.16 -3.75 15.82
C PHE A 145 1.33 -5.05 15.78
N LYS A 146 0.43 -5.23 16.75
CA LYS A 146 -0.53 -6.34 16.77
C LYS A 146 -1.93 -5.76 16.69
N ALA A 147 -2.26 -5.08 15.60
CA ALA A 147 -3.65 -4.71 15.36
C ALA A 147 -4.36 -5.81 14.55
N ASP A 148 -5.36 -6.42 15.19
CA ASP A 148 -6.36 -7.28 14.57
C ASP A 148 -7.04 -6.53 13.40
N ASN A 149 -6.88 -7.07 12.20
CA ASN A 149 -7.26 -6.50 10.91
C ASN A 149 -8.62 -7.02 10.40
N SER A 150 -9.52 -7.46 11.29
CA SER A 150 -10.69 -8.23 10.85
C SER A 150 -11.96 -7.48 10.46
N ASN A 151 -12.15 -6.18 10.73
CA ASN A 151 -13.44 -5.51 10.40
C ASN A 151 -13.29 -4.07 9.88
N LEU A 152 -13.83 -3.80 8.68
CA LEU A 152 -14.01 -2.46 8.14
C LEU A 152 -15.27 -1.83 8.76
N THR A 153 -15.13 -0.67 9.39
CA THR A 153 -16.28 0.08 9.91
C THR A 153 -16.71 1.11 8.87
N VAL A 154 -17.93 0.97 8.38
CA VAL A 154 -18.56 1.92 7.44
C VAL A 154 -19.50 2.79 8.26
N VAL A 155 -19.27 4.10 8.29
CA VAL A 155 -20.18 5.06 8.93
C VAL A 155 -21.01 5.74 7.85
N ASP A 156 -22.29 5.39 7.79
CA ASP A 156 -23.26 5.93 6.83
C ASP A 156 -24.10 7.05 7.48
N PRO A 157 -24.48 8.13 6.77
CA PRO A 157 -25.33 9.22 7.28
C PRO A 157 -26.61 8.81 8.00
N THR A 158 -27.17 7.65 7.69
CA THR A 158 -28.39 7.16 8.35
C THR A 158 -28.13 6.60 9.75
N GLN A 159 -26.90 6.12 10.06
CA GLN A 159 -26.59 5.45 11.33
C GLN A 159 -26.12 6.44 12.41
N LYS A 160 -25.35 7.47 12.05
CA LYS A 160 -24.92 8.51 13.01
C LYS A 160 -26.09 9.34 13.55
N ALA A 161 -27.12 9.53 12.73
CA ALA A 161 -28.34 10.22 13.15
C ALA A 161 -29.18 9.44 14.18
N GLU A 162 -29.06 8.11 14.27
CA GLU A 162 -29.73 7.30 15.29
C GLU A 162 -28.93 7.28 16.60
N GLU A 163 -27.60 7.22 16.53
CA GLU A 163 -26.72 7.21 17.71
C GLU A 163 -26.69 8.57 18.44
N ASP A 164 -26.69 9.69 17.69
CA ASP A 164 -26.73 11.05 18.25
C ASP A 164 -28.11 11.38 18.89
N VAL A 165 -29.18 10.69 18.49
CA VAL A 165 -30.53 10.84 19.08
C VAL A 165 -30.67 10.03 20.36
N GLU A 166 -30.05 8.85 20.45
CA GLU A 166 -30.11 8.00 21.66
C GLU A 166 -29.24 8.56 22.80
N GLN A 167 -28.09 9.18 22.48
CA GLN A 167 -27.22 9.81 23.49
C GLN A 167 -27.75 11.15 24.05
N ASN A 168 -28.65 11.82 23.33
CA ASN A 168 -29.30 13.07 23.79
C ASN A 168 -30.69 12.85 24.41
N ALA A 169 -31.11 11.58 24.57
CA ALA A 169 -32.38 11.19 25.19
C ALA A 169 -32.25 10.75 26.67
N LEU A 170 -31.06 10.91 27.27
CA LEU A 170 -30.78 10.79 28.71
C LEU A 170 -30.35 12.15 29.28
#